data_AF-A0A5N0UY07-F1
#
_entry.id   AF-A0A5N0UY07-F1
#
_cell.length_a   1.000
_cell.length_b   1.000
_cell.length_c   1.000
_cell.angle_alpha   90.00
_cell.angle_beta   90.00
_cell.angle_gamma   90.00
#
_symmetry.space_group_name_H-M   'P 1'
#
loop_
_entity.id
_entity.type
_entity.pdbx_description
1 polymer ?
#
loop_
_entity_poly.entity_id
_entity_poly.type
_entity_poly.pdbx_seq_one_letter_code
_entity_poly.pdbx_strand_id
1 'polypeptide(L)'
;MTGDPGVDAVIRQWAAERDEQTAEEREIDAITSAWLADAPQPPGIPGQRARGGASTWAPVTSADPDYLDAMSSRLPEVPHELLAAAAGWWQMIGDVAEAEQWWDAGISPLDQRALDYRAAGLTPSDLSRRLGPMTVLQHLRRGSAPAWCVARLSRQQKAS
;
A
#
# COMPACT_ATOMS: atom_id res chain seq x y z
N MET A 1 -16.16 9.99 -32.37
CA MET A 1 -15.35 10.73 -33.36
C MET A 1 -15.16 12.13 -32.84
N THR A 2 -13.91 12.53 -32.71
CA THR A 2 -13.46 13.67 -31.91
C THR A 2 -13.57 15.00 -32.66
N GLY A 3 -14.03 14.98 -33.92
CA GLY A 3 -14.28 16.16 -34.75
C GLY A 3 -13.00 16.77 -35.36
N ASP A 4 -11.84 16.32 -34.91
CA ASP A 4 -10.53 16.64 -35.47
C ASP A 4 -10.09 15.52 -36.42
N PRO A 5 -9.96 15.80 -37.74
CA PRO A 5 -9.59 14.80 -38.73
C PRO A 5 -8.19 14.19 -38.52
N GLY A 6 -7.27 14.89 -37.83
CA GLY A 6 -5.96 14.36 -37.48
C GLY A 6 -6.02 13.33 -36.36
N VAL A 7 -6.82 13.62 -35.32
CA VAL A 7 -7.05 12.68 -34.20
C VAL A 7 -7.82 11.44 -34.67
N ASP A 8 -8.85 11.64 -35.50
CA ASP A 8 -9.63 10.52 -36.06
C ASP A 8 -8.82 9.65 -37.05
N ALA A 9 -7.73 10.19 -37.63
CA ALA A 9 -6.78 9.41 -38.43
C ALA A 9 -5.84 8.57 -37.55
N VAL A 10 -5.33 9.16 -36.46
CA VAL A 10 -4.48 8.43 -35.48
C VAL A 10 -5.27 7.33 -34.78
N ILE A 11 -6.53 7.59 -34.40
CA ILE A 11 -7.41 6.57 -33.81
C ILE A 11 -7.64 5.42 -34.80
N ARG A 12 -7.85 5.72 -36.09
CA ARG A 12 -8.01 4.69 -37.11
C ARG A 12 -6.75 3.89 -37.36
N GLN A 13 -5.59 4.54 -37.38
CA GLN A 13 -4.31 3.86 -37.52
C GLN A 13 -4.02 2.96 -36.31
N TRP A 14 -4.24 3.47 -35.09
CA TRP A 14 -4.03 2.71 -33.87
C TRP A 14 -5.04 1.56 -33.71
N ALA A 15 -6.27 1.73 -34.18
CA ALA A 15 -7.25 0.65 -34.25
C ALA A 15 -6.87 -0.42 -35.28
N ALA A 16 -6.41 -0.01 -36.47
CA ALA A 16 -5.94 -0.93 -37.51
C ALA A 16 -4.69 -1.72 -37.08
N GLU A 17 -3.78 -1.09 -36.33
CA GLU A 17 -2.61 -1.75 -35.73
C GLU A 17 -2.99 -2.71 -34.59
N ARG A 18 -4.13 -2.51 -33.91
CA ARG A 18 -4.66 -3.40 -32.86
C ARG A 18 -5.57 -4.52 -33.39
N ASP A 19 -6.15 -4.38 -34.58
CA ASP A 19 -7.01 -5.40 -35.19
C ASP A 19 -6.22 -6.65 -35.63
N GLU A 20 -4.89 -6.56 -35.75
CA GLU A 20 -4.00 -7.72 -35.87
C GLU A 20 -3.78 -8.39 -34.50
N GLN A 21 -4.85 -8.92 -33.93
CA GLN A 21 -4.82 -9.61 -32.65
C GLN A 21 -3.90 -10.83 -32.75
N THR A 22 -2.76 -10.77 -32.06
CA THR A 22 -1.70 -11.77 -32.11
C THR A 22 -2.17 -13.11 -31.51
N ALA A 23 -1.49 -14.21 -31.85
CA ALA A 23 -1.83 -15.53 -31.29
C ALA A 23 -1.72 -15.55 -29.75
N GLU A 24 -0.78 -14.79 -29.20
CA GLU A 24 -0.57 -14.62 -27.76
C GLU A 24 -1.72 -13.86 -27.09
N GLU A 25 -2.22 -12.78 -27.69
CA GLU A 25 -3.38 -12.06 -27.16
C GLU A 25 -4.66 -12.90 -27.15
N ARG A 26 -4.85 -13.75 -28.17
CA ARG A 26 -5.98 -14.70 -28.20
C ARG A 26 -5.86 -15.75 -27.10
N GLU A 27 -4.64 -16.17 -26.77
CA GLU A 27 -4.39 -17.10 -25.67
C GLU A 27 -4.65 -16.43 -24.32
N ILE A 28 -4.21 -15.19 -24.14
CA ILE A 28 -4.50 -14.37 -22.94
C ILE A 28 -6.01 -14.20 -22.77
N ASP A 29 -6.74 -13.87 -23.83
CA ASP A 29 -8.20 -13.73 -23.78
C ASP A 29 -8.90 -15.06 -23.47
N ALA A 30 -8.39 -16.18 -24.00
CA ALA A 30 -8.92 -17.50 -23.70
C ALA A 30 -8.69 -17.91 -22.24
N ILE A 31 -7.50 -17.64 -21.69
CA ILE A 31 -7.17 -17.88 -20.27
C ILE A 31 -8.03 -16.99 -19.38
N THR A 32 -8.15 -15.71 -19.70
CA THR A 32 -8.97 -14.75 -18.95
C THR A 32 -10.43 -15.17 -18.96
N SER A 33 -10.95 -15.59 -20.10
CA SER A 33 -12.33 -16.10 -20.24
C SER A 33 -12.56 -17.38 -19.45
N ALA A 34 -11.59 -18.30 -19.45
CA ALA A 34 -11.65 -19.53 -18.67
C ALA A 34 -11.66 -19.24 -17.15
N TRP A 35 -10.81 -18.32 -16.68
CA TRP A 35 -10.77 -17.91 -15.28
C TRP A 35 -12.05 -17.19 -14.84
N LEU A 36 -12.60 -16.32 -15.70
CA LEU A 36 -13.86 -15.65 -15.42
C LEU A 36 -15.05 -16.61 -15.44
N ALA A 37 -15.00 -17.67 -16.24
CA ALA A 37 -16.01 -18.73 -16.27
C ALA A 37 -15.96 -19.61 -15.02
N ASP A 38 -14.77 -19.83 -14.46
CA ASP A 38 -14.56 -20.62 -13.24
C ASP A 38 -14.69 -19.78 -11.95
N ALA A 39 -14.82 -18.46 -12.09
CA ALA A 39 -15.11 -17.57 -10.98
C ALA A 39 -16.52 -17.90 -10.44
N PRO A 40 -16.69 -18.11 -9.12
CA PRO A 40 -17.99 -18.34 -8.53
C PRO A 40 -18.90 -17.15 -8.86
N GLN A 41 -20.01 -17.43 -9.56
CA GLN A 41 -21.04 -16.42 -9.81
C GLN A 41 -21.47 -15.84 -8.45
N PRO A 42 -21.35 -14.52 -8.21
CA PRO A 42 -21.80 -13.95 -6.96
C PRO A 42 -23.29 -14.28 -6.82
N PRO A 43 -23.75 -14.79 -5.66
CA PRO A 43 -25.14 -15.19 -5.52
C PRO A 43 -26.03 -13.97 -5.78
N GLY A 44 -26.75 -13.99 -6.90
CA GLY A 44 -27.77 -12.99 -7.18
C GLY A 44 -28.83 -13.08 -6.08
N ILE A 45 -28.98 -12.00 -5.32
CA ILE A 45 -29.96 -11.93 -4.23
C ILE A 45 -31.36 -12.20 -4.81
N PRO A 46 -32.05 -13.26 -4.38
CA PRO A 46 -33.43 -13.49 -4.81
C PRO A 46 -34.29 -12.32 -4.35
N GLY A 47 -34.78 -11.51 -5.30
CA GLY A 47 -35.78 -10.47 -5.02
C GLY A 47 -35.50 -9.05 -5.56
N GLN A 48 -34.36 -8.75 -6.19
CA GLN A 48 -34.14 -7.40 -6.72
C GLN A 48 -34.78 -7.16 -8.10
N ARG A 49 -36.12 -7.08 -8.09
CA ARG A 49 -36.86 -6.10 -8.89
C ARG A 49 -37.58 -5.16 -7.92
N ALA A 50 -36.92 -4.09 -7.50
CA ALA A 50 -37.61 -2.90 -7.03
C ALA A 50 -36.68 -1.69 -7.11
N ARG A 51 -37.20 -0.64 -7.77
CA ARG A 51 -36.65 0.70 -7.84
C ARG A 51 -36.34 1.25 -6.45
N GLY A 52 -35.19 1.88 -6.29
CA GLY A 52 -34.89 2.81 -5.20
C GLY A 52 -34.46 2.15 -3.90
N GLY A 53 -33.15 2.03 -3.68
CA GLY A 53 -32.57 1.71 -2.39
C GLY A 53 -31.21 2.39 -2.31
N ALA A 54 -31.05 3.27 -1.32
CA ALA A 54 -29.80 3.98 -1.05
C ALA A 54 -28.64 2.96 -1.00
N SER A 55 -27.53 3.28 -1.65
CA SER A 55 -26.27 2.59 -1.42
C SER A 55 -25.95 2.74 0.07
N THR A 56 -26.20 1.71 0.86
CA THR A 56 -25.77 1.71 2.26
C THR A 56 -24.25 1.62 2.24
N TRP A 57 -23.61 2.78 2.43
CA TRP A 57 -22.20 2.87 2.71
C TRP A 57 -21.92 1.96 3.91
N ALA A 58 -20.97 1.04 3.78
CA ALA A 58 -20.54 0.25 4.92
C ALA A 58 -20.00 1.21 6.00
N PRO A 59 -20.45 1.09 7.27
CA PRO A 59 -19.90 1.92 8.32
C PRO A 59 -18.40 1.64 8.40
N VAL A 60 -17.59 2.69 8.22
CA VAL A 60 -16.14 2.62 8.49
C VAL A 60 -16.03 2.21 9.95
N THR A 61 -15.54 0.98 10.19
CA THR A 61 -15.27 0.48 11.53
C THR A 61 -14.38 1.51 12.22
N SER A 62 -14.82 2.05 13.36
CA SER A 62 -13.95 2.94 14.14
C SER A 62 -12.66 2.19 14.41
N ALA A 63 -11.52 2.87 14.22
CA ALA A 63 -10.23 2.28 14.57
C ALA A 63 -10.27 1.74 16.00
N ASP A 64 -9.57 0.63 16.22
CA ASP A 64 -9.45 0.03 17.54
C ASP A 64 -8.99 1.08 18.57
N PRO A 65 -9.70 1.22 19.72
CA PRO A 65 -9.41 2.23 20.73
C PRO A 65 -7.94 2.28 21.17
N ASP A 66 -7.26 1.13 21.24
CA ASP A 66 -5.87 1.08 21.71
C ASP A 66 -4.93 1.85 20.77
N TYR A 67 -5.17 1.78 19.46
CA TYR A 67 -4.41 2.54 18.46
C TYR A 67 -4.74 4.02 18.51
N LEU A 68 -6.00 4.36 18.78
CA LEU A 68 -6.46 5.74 18.90
C LEU A 68 -5.89 6.43 20.14
N ASP A 69 -5.82 5.72 21.25
CA ASP A 69 -5.20 6.19 22.50
C ASP A 69 -3.69 6.38 22.34
N ALA A 70 -3.02 5.44 21.66
CA ALA A 70 -1.60 5.56 21.32
C ALA A 70 -1.28 6.79 20.45
N MET A 71 -2.15 7.09 19.47
CA MET A 71 -2.02 8.28 18.62
C MET A 71 -2.37 9.57 19.36
N SER A 72 -3.45 9.59 20.14
CA SER A 72 -3.90 10.79 20.86
C SER A 72 -2.86 11.25 21.89
N SER A 73 -2.19 10.31 22.54
CA SER A 73 -1.08 10.59 23.47
C SER A 73 0.10 11.28 22.79
N ARG A 74 0.35 10.98 21.51
CA ARG A 74 1.47 11.54 20.73
C ARG A 74 1.11 12.84 20.01
N LEU A 75 -0.17 13.04 19.69
CA LEU A 75 -0.69 14.17 18.92
C LEU A 75 -1.91 14.79 19.61
N PRO A 76 -1.76 15.35 20.83
CA PRO A 76 -2.89 15.79 21.66
C PRO A 76 -3.67 16.96 21.06
N GLU A 77 -3.06 17.74 20.16
CA GLU A 77 -3.69 18.89 19.52
C GLU A 77 -4.46 18.52 18.23
N VAL A 78 -4.37 17.27 17.77
CA VAL A 78 -5.00 16.84 16.52
C VAL A 78 -6.45 16.43 16.78
N PRO A 79 -7.41 16.89 15.94
CA PRO A 79 -8.81 16.50 16.05
C PRO A 79 -9.02 14.98 16.07
N HIS A 80 -9.90 14.53 16.96
CA HIS A 80 -10.20 13.11 17.17
C HIS A 80 -10.58 12.37 15.89
N GLU A 81 -11.36 12.99 15.00
CA GLU A 81 -11.76 12.37 13.73
C GLU A 81 -10.56 12.08 12.81
N LEU A 82 -9.54 12.95 12.81
CA LEU A 82 -8.32 12.73 12.05
C LEU A 82 -7.46 11.63 12.68
N LEU A 83 -7.41 11.58 14.01
CA LEU A 83 -6.73 10.51 14.75
C LEU A 83 -7.42 9.16 14.52
N ALA A 84 -8.76 9.11 14.51
CA ALA A 84 -9.51 7.89 14.24
C ALA A 84 -9.26 7.37 12.82
N ALA A 85 -9.24 8.26 11.83
CA ALA A 85 -8.87 7.91 10.47
C ALA A 85 -7.42 7.41 10.38
N ALA A 86 -6.48 8.07 11.07
CA ALA A 86 -5.08 7.69 11.13
C ALA A 86 -4.86 6.33 11.85
N ALA A 87 -5.58 6.08 12.94
CA ALA A 87 -5.46 4.86 13.73
C ALA A 87 -5.89 3.62 12.96
N GLY A 88 -6.87 3.75 12.04
CA GLY A 88 -7.26 2.66 11.15
C GLY A 88 -6.10 2.18 10.26
N TRP A 89 -5.18 3.08 9.92
CA TRP A 89 -3.97 2.72 9.17
C TRP A 89 -2.96 1.93 10.04
N TRP A 90 -2.74 2.34 11.30
CA TRP A 90 -1.87 1.56 12.19
C TRP A 90 -2.44 0.19 12.52
N GLN A 91 -3.76 0.07 12.64
CA GLN A 91 -4.42 -1.21 12.93
C GLN A 91 -4.10 -2.29 11.88
N MET A 92 -3.82 -1.90 10.63
CA MET A 92 -3.45 -2.86 9.58
C MET A 92 -2.08 -3.53 9.81
N ILE A 93 -1.28 -3.07 10.78
CA ILE A 93 0.02 -3.66 11.13
C ILE A 93 -0.16 -4.83 12.11
N GLY A 94 -1.23 -4.81 12.90
CA GLY A 94 -1.59 -5.89 13.82
C GLY A 94 -1.05 -5.75 15.24
N ASP A 95 0.00 -4.94 15.48
CA ASP A 95 0.53 -4.65 16.82
C ASP A 95 0.74 -3.15 17.05
N VAL A 96 0.10 -2.61 18.10
CA VAL A 96 0.23 -1.21 18.54
C VAL A 96 1.67 -0.92 18.96
N ALA A 97 2.30 -1.80 19.72
CA ALA A 97 3.63 -1.56 20.26
C ALA A 97 4.69 -1.49 19.14
N GLU A 98 4.55 -2.32 18.11
CA GLU A 98 5.38 -2.22 16.92
C GLU A 98 5.10 -0.92 16.15
N ALA A 99 3.82 -0.56 15.94
CA ALA A 99 3.47 0.67 15.23
C ALA A 99 4.04 1.92 15.92
N GLU A 100 3.97 1.96 17.25
CA GLU A 100 4.59 2.99 18.08
C GLU A 100 6.10 3.10 17.85
N GLN A 101 6.82 1.99 17.85
CA GLN A 101 8.27 2.00 17.66
C GLN A 101 8.69 2.54 16.29
N TRP A 102 7.97 2.19 15.23
CA TRP A 102 8.22 2.74 13.89
C TRP A 102 7.95 4.24 13.82
N TRP A 103 6.85 4.67 14.43
CA TRP A 103 6.50 6.08 14.53
C TRP A 103 7.55 6.89 15.31
N ASP A 104 7.96 6.38 16.47
CA ASP A 104 8.96 7.02 17.34
C ASP A 104 10.34 7.04 16.67
N ALA A 105 10.61 6.09 15.75
CA ALA A 105 11.77 6.12 14.87
C ALA A 105 11.64 7.14 13.71
N GLY A 106 10.53 7.87 13.61
CA GLY A 106 10.29 8.94 12.66
C GLY A 106 9.89 8.46 11.26
N ILE A 107 9.24 7.30 11.17
CA ILE A 107 8.69 6.72 9.94
C ILE A 107 7.22 6.35 10.20
N SER A 108 6.33 6.68 9.24
CA SER A 108 4.96 6.15 9.31
C SER A 108 5.02 4.62 9.20
N PRO A 109 4.39 3.86 10.12
CA PRO A 109 4.42 2.41 10.09
C PRO A 109 3.84 1.77 8.79
N LEU A 110 3.05 2.55 8.03
CA LEU A 110 2.53 2.21 6.70
C LEU A 110 3.26 2.83 5.51
N ASP A 111 4.31 3.62 5.75
CA ASP A 111 5.16 4.07 4.66
C ASP A 111 5.68 2.83 3.91
N GLN A 112 5.57 2.81 2.59
CA GLN A 112 6.09 1.72 1.75
C GLN A 112 7.56 1.42 2.09
N ARG A 113 8.33 2.45 2.45
CA ARG A 113 9.71 2.31 2.89
C ARG A 113 9.86 1.53 4.19
N ALA A 114 8.92 1.67 5.13
CA ALA A 114 8.92 0.90 6.37
C ALA A 114 8.80 -0.60 6.09
N LEU A 115 7.94 -0.96 5.13
CA LEU A 115 7.78 -2.35 4.66
C LEU A 115 9.07 -2.86 4.01
N ASP A 116 9.71 -2.06 3.14
CA ASP A 116 10.98 -2.41 2.51
C ASP A 116 12.11 -2.61 3.54
N TYR A 117 12.15 -1.77 4.58
CA TYR A 117 13.16 -1.85 5.65
C TYR A 117 12.95 -3.11 6.50
N ARG A 118 11.69 -3.42 6.87
CA ARG A 118 11.34 -4.67 7.53
C ARG A 118 11.72 -5.89 6.70
N ALA A 119 11.38 -5.89 5.41
CA ALA A 119 11.70 -6.98 4.48
C ALA A 119 13.21 -7.21 4.36
N ALA A 120 14.01 -6.15 4.51
CA ALA A 120 15.47 -6.26 4.58
C ALA A 120 16.01 -6.74 5.93
N GLY A 121 15.18 -6.84 6.97
CA GLY A 121 15.54 -7.26 8.32
C GLY A 121 15.93 -6.13 9.27
N LEU A 122 15.58 -4.87 8.96
CA LEU A 122 15.76 -3.76 9.89
C LEU A 122 14.61 -3.71 10.90
N THR A 123 14.97 -3.56 12.18
CA THR A 123 14.01 -3.25 13.24
C THR A 123 13.92 -1.73 13.46
N PRO A 124 12.86 -1.20 14.11
CA PRO A 124 12.80 0.21 14.49
C PRO A 124 14.03 0.68 15.26
N SER A 125 14.54 -0.17 16.17
CA SER A 125 15.70 0.14 17.00
C SER A 125 16.97 0.38 16.17
N ASP A 126 17.11 -0.32 15.03
CA ASP A 126 18.27 -0.18 14.15
C ASP A 126 18.32 1.16 13.45
N LEU A 127 17.17 1.81 13.20
CA LEU A 127 17.08 3.08 12.49
C LEU A 127 17.85 4.22 13.19
N SER A 128 17.90 4.18 14.52
CA SER A 128 18.64 5.14 15.35
C SER A 128 20.13 4.82 15.48
N ARG A 129 20.56 3.59 15.16
CA ARG A 129 21.97 3.17 15.29
C ARG A 129 22.87 3.94 14.33
N ARG A 130 24.08 4.25 14.78
CA ARG A 130 25.07 4.98 13.99
C ARG A 130 25.87 4.06 13.06
N LEU A 131 25.80 4.35 11.77
CA LEU A 131 26.67 3.81 10.72
C LEU A 131 27.65 4.90 10.28
N GLY A 132 28.78 5.01 10.99
CA GLY A 132 29.76 6.08 10.77
C GLY A 132 29.25 7.44 11.26
N PRO A 133 29.24 8.50 10.42
CA PRO A 133 28.82 9.84 10.84
C PRO A 133 27.30 10.02 10.93
N MET A 134 26.52 9.08 10.39
CA MET A 134 25.07 9.19 10.23
C MET A 134 24.35 7.99 10.85
N THR A 135 23.07 8.15 11.19
CA THR A 135 22.23 7.01 11.59
C THR A 135 21.81 6.20 10.37
N VAL A 136 21.39 4.95 10.59
CA VAL A 136 20.80 4.09 9.55
C VAL A 136 19.67 4.81 8.82
N LEU A 137 18.74 5.43 9.56
CA LEU A 137 17.64 6.19 8.97
C LEU A 137 18.13 7.31 8.03
N GLN A 138 19.19 8.02 8.42
CA GLN A 138 19.72 9.11 7.61
C GLN A 138 20.40 8.60 6.33
N HIS A 139 21.06 7.43 6.37
CA HIS A 139 21.58 6.78 5.17
C HIS A 139 20.46 6.37 4.22
N LEU A 140 19.39 5.79 4.75
CA LEU A 140 18.21 5.37 3.99
C LEU A 140 17.53 6.58 3.33
N ARG A 141 17.38 7.70 4.05
CA ARG A 141 16.84 8.97 3.49
C ARG A 141 17.71 9.56 2.37
N ARG A 142 19.00 9.22 2.32
CA ARG A 142 19.91 9.58 1.23
C ARG A 142 19.94 8.59 0.06
N GLY A 143 19.08 7.56 0.09
CA GLY A 143 18.98 6.56 -0.97
C GLY A 143 19.97 5.39 -0.81
N SER A 144 20.56 5.20 0.37
CA SER A 144 21.35 3.99 0.63
C SER A 144 20.45 2.76 0.64
N ALA A 145 20.92 1.64 0.08
CA ALA A 145 20.14 0.41 0.05
C ALA A 145 19.95 -0.18 1.47
N PRO A 146 18.75 -0.70 1.83
CA PRO A 146 18.51 -1.35 3.12
C PRO A 146 19.43 -2.52 3.40
N ALA A 147 19.65 -3.39 2.40
CA ALA A 147 20.55 -4.54 2.50
C ALA A 147 22.01 -4.13 2.83
N TRP A 148 22.46 -2.97 2.35
CA TRP A 148 23.77 -2.43 2.71
C TRP A 148 23.84 -2.01 4.18
N CYS A 149 22.79 -1.33 4.68
CA CYS A 149 22.71 -0.92 6.08
C CYS A 149 22.76 -2.15 7.00
N VAL A 150 21.97 -3.17 6.68
CA VAL A 150 21.91 -4.45 7.43
C VAL A 150 23.28 -5.14 7.42
N ALA A 151 23.90 -5.30 6.25
CA ALA A 151 25.21 -5.92 6.15
C ALA A 151 26.28 -5.17 6.96
N ARG A 152 26.18 -3.84 7.06
CA ARG A 152 27.12 -3.02 7.83
C ARG A 152 26.87 -3.08 9.34
N LEU A 153 25.61 -3.08 9.77
CA LEU A 153 25.23 -3.30 11.17
C LEU A 153 25.72 -4.66 11.66
N SER A 154 25.48 -5.73 10.88
CA SER A 154 25.93 -7.08 11.22
C SER A 154 27.46 -7.20 11.35
N ARG A 155 28.22 -6.39 10.59
CA ARG A 155 29.68 -6.33 10.72
C ARG A 155 30.12 -5.58 11.98
N GLN A 156 29.44 -4.48 12.33
CA GLN A 156 29.73 -3.76 13.57
C GLN A 156 29.46 -4.61 14.80
N GLN A 157 28.36 -5.36 14.83
CA GLN A 157 28.02 -6.26 15.94
C GLN A 157 29.05 -7.37 16.17
N LYS A 158 29.72 -7.84 15.10
CA LYS A 158 30.78 -8.85 15.19
C LYS A 158 32.14 -8.30 15.65
N ALA A 159 32.31 -6.97 15.62
CA ALA A 159 33.55 -6.29 15.97
C ALA A 159 33.55 -5.69 17.38
N SER A 160 32.39 -5.66 18.04
CA SER A 160 32.24 -5.39 19.48
C SER A 160 32.35 -6.69 20.28
#